data_AF-A0A0B7MLM4-F1
#
_entry.id   AF-A0A0B7MLM4-F1
#
_cell.length_a   1.000
_cell.length_b   1.000
_cell.length_c   1.000
_cell.angle_alpha   90.00
_cell.angle_beta   90.00
_cell.angle_gamma   90.00
#
_symmetry.space_group_name_H-M   'P 1'
#
loop_
_entity.id
_entity.type
_entity.pdbx_description
1 polymer ?
#
loop_
_entity_poly.entity_id
_entity_poly.type
_entity_poly.pdbx_seq_one_letter_code
_entity_poly.pdbx_strand_id
1 'polypeptide(L)'
;MSRVTKTTRYAWNSSDPIKKTNIHARSNLIARKRWLQENTILKEKHQGYHYEHIFSHNWNAMKGYHYLMHIGRMLNEMVLHSVCLTEHAKKVGFRRLIEKFRKNMIYNSLDTKRIRKLMKSPGQLRLVQDDDWKIRPTAA
;
A
#
# COMPACT_ATOMS: atom_id res chain seq x y z
N MET A 1 -26.52 8.60 31.50
CA MET A 1 -26.05 7.79 30.35
C MET A 1 -25.48 6.48 30.88
N SER A 2 -26.17 5.35 30.67
CA SER A 2 -25.69 4.03 31.07
C SER A 2 -24.60 3.55 30.10
N ARG A 3 -23.48 3.08 30.66
CA ARG A 3 -22.31 2.60 29.90
C ARG A 3 -22.63 1.18 29.39
N VAL A 4 -22.94 1.04 28.11
CA VAL A 4 -23.15 -0.29 27.50
C VAL A 4 -21.79 -0.91 27.22
N THR A 5 -21.41 -1.94 27.98
CA THR A 5 -20.19 -2.72 27.75
C THR A 5 -20.41 -3.62 26.54
N LYS A 6 -19.87 -3.26 25.37
CA LYS A 6 -19.93 -4.12 24.18
C LYS A 6 -19.02 -5.34 24.38
N THR A 7 -19.62 -6.52 24.49
CA THR A 7 -18.90 -7.80 24.53
C THR A 7 -18.94 -8.42 23.13
N THR A 8 -17.85 -8.27 22.37
CA THR A 8 -17.71 -8.93 21.07
C THR A 8 -16.87 -10.19 21.22
N ARG A 9 -17.42 -11.33 20.77
CA ARG A 9 -16.70 -12.60 20.69
C ARG A 9 -16.29 -12.83 19.24
N TYR A 10 -15.03 -13.20 19.01
CA TYR A 10 -14.51 -13.53 17.69
C TYR A 10 -14.18 -15.02 17.61
N ALA A 11 -14.44 -15.62 16.44
CA ALA A 11 -14.01 -16.97 16.11
C ALA A 11 -13.09 -16.89 14.89
N TRP A 12 -11.87 -17.41 15.00
CA TRP A 12 -10.86 -17.38 13.94
C TRP A 12 -10.66 -18.77 13.37
N ASN A 13 -10.70 -18.90 12.05
CA ASN A 13 -10.29 -20.10 11.33
C ASN A 13 -8.94 -19.83 10.65
N SER A 14 -8.00 -20.76 10.76
CA SER A 14 -6.66 -20.64 10.19
C SER A 14 -6.24 -21.96 9.56
N SER A 15 -5.62 -21.89 8.38
CA SER A 15 -5.03 -23.05 7.71
C SER A 15 -3.82 -23.62 8.45
N ASP A 16 -3.13 -22.81 9.27
CA ASP A 16 -1.98 -23.29 10.04
C ASP A 16 -2.32 -23.46 11.52
N PRO A 17 -1.59 -24.32 12.25
CA PRO A 17 -1.86 -24.61 13.65
C PRO A 17 -1.81 -23.37 14.56
N ILE A 18 -2.89 -23.17 15.32
CA ILE A 18 -2.95 -22.19 16.42
C ILE A 18 -2.45 -22.85 17.70
N LYS A 19 -1.42 -22.26 18.30
CA LYS A 19 -0.79 -22.69 19.56
C LYS A 19 -0.92 -21.57 20.60
N LYS A 20 -0.84 -21.92 21.88
CA LYS A 20 -0.84 -20.93 22.98
C LYS A 20 0.21 -19.81 22.78
N THR A 21 1.34 -20.12 22.15
CA THR A 21 2.42 -19.17 21.89
C THR A 21 2.16 -18.20 20.72
N ASN A 22 1.29 -18.55 19.77
CA ASN A 22 1.06 -17.74 18.56
C ASN A 22 -0.37 -17.18 18.47
N ILE A 23 -1.29 -17.59 19.35
CA ILE A 23 -2.71 -17.23 19.30
C ILE A 23 -2.92 -15.71 19.38
N HIS A 24 -2.18 -15.01 20.24
CA HIS A 24 -2.32 -13.55 20.34
C HIS A 24 -1.88 -12.84 19.05
N ALA A 25 -0.72 -13.20 18.50
CA ALA A 25 -0.21 -12.60 17.28
C ALA A 25 -1.13 -12.90 16.08
N ARG A 26 -1.56 -14.15 15.92
CA ARG A 26 -2.40 -14.57 14.79
C ARG A 26 -3.83 -14.06 14.89
N SER A 27 -4.47 -14.23 16.05
CA SER A 27 -5.89 -13.92 16.21
C SER A 27 -6.18 -12.46 16.55
N ASN A 28 -5.27 -11.73 17.22
CA ASN A 28 -5.50 -10.32 17.55
C ASN A 28 -4.70 -9.38 16.67
N LEU A 29 -3.38 -9.57 16.53
CA LEU A 29 -2.54 -8.59 15.82
C LEU A 29 -2.75 -8.64 14.31
N ILE A 30 -2.72 -9.83 13.70
CA ILE A 30 -2.92 -9.98 12.25
C ILE A 30 -4.38 -9.66 11.89
N ALA A 31 -5.34 -10.16 12.66
CA ALA A 31 -6.75 -9.86 12.46
C ALA A 31 -7.07 -8.36 12.43
N ARG A 32 -6.45 -7.56 13.31
CA ARG A 32 -6.60 -6.10 13.30
C ARG A 32 -6.09 -5.46 12.02
N LYS A 33 -5.15 -6.09 11.31
CA LYS A 33 -4.72 -5.63 9.98
C LYS A 33 -5.82 -5.79 8.92
N ARG A 34 -6.89 -6.57 9.15
CA ARG A 34 -8.08 -6.55 8.27
C ARG A 34 -8.65 -5.14 8.12
N TRP A 35 -8.69 -4.37 9.21
CA TRP A 35 -9.17 -2.99 9.18
C TRP A 35 -8.26 -2.06 8.35
N LEU A 36 -6.98 -2.40 8.20
CA LEU A 36 -6.07 -1.66 7.32
C LEU A 36 -6.55 -1.69 5.86
N GLN A 37 -7.20 -2.78 5.45
CA GLN A 37 -7.80 -2.87 4.10
C GLN A 37 -8.93 -1.87 3.92
N GLU A 38 -9.82 -1.72 4.91
CA GLU A 38 -10.89 -0.71 4.89
C GLU A 38 -10.31 0.71 4.84
N ASN A 39 -9.29 0.99 5.66
CA ASN A 39 -8.59 2.26 5.60
C ASN A 39 -7.96 2.51 4.21
N THR A 40 -7.42 1.48 3.57
CA THR A 40 -6.84 1.60 2.22
C THR A 40 -7.90 1.95 1.19
N ILE A 41 -9.06 1.27 1.23
CA ILE A 41 -10.21 1.56 0.36
C ILE A 41 -10.68 3.01 0.56
N LEU A 42 -10.76 3.50 1.81
CA LEU A 42 -11.12 4.89 2.09
C LEU A 42 -10.12 5.88 1.47
N LYS A 43 -8.82 5.57 1.48
CA LYS A 43 -7.82 6.42 0.81
C LYS A 43 -7.99 6.43 -0.70
N GLU A 44 -8.26 5.28 -1.32
CA GLU A 44 -8.52 5.19 -2.77
C GLU A 44 -9.79 5.98 -3.17
N LYS A 45 -10.81 5.96 -2.32
CA LYS A 45 -12.04 6.73 -2.56
C LYS A 45 -11.84 8.23 -2.45
N HIS A 46 -11.20 8.70 -1.38
CA HIS A 46 -11.27 10.11 -0.98
C HIS A 46 -9.94 10.88 -0.99
N GLN A 47 -8.79 10.21 -1.09
CA GLN A 47 -7.47 10.86 -1.00
C GLN A 47 -6.79 10.99 -2.37
N GLY A 48 -7.49 11.62 -3.32
CA GLY A 48 -6.92 12.03 -4.62
C GLY A 48 -6.98 10.99 -5.75
N TYR A 49 -7.46 9.77 -5.49
CA TYR A 49 -7.66 8.76 -6.54
C TYR A 49 -9.11 8.69 -7.04
N HIS A 50 -10.06 9.31 -6.32
CA HIS A 50 -11.43 9.55 -6.77
C HIS A 50 -12.15 8.31 -7.31
N TYR A 51 -12.03 7.16 -6.64
CA TYR A 51 -12.63 5.90 -7.12
C TYR A 51 -14.16 5.95 -7.24
N GLU A 52 -14.80 6.87 -6.52
CA GLU A 52 -16.26 7.05 -6.56
C GLU A 52 -16.73 7.96 -7.71
N HIS A 53 -15.80 8.65 -8.38
CA HIS A 53 -16.15 9.58 -9.43
C HIS A 53 -16.33 8.87 -10.78
N ILE A 54 -17.40 9.19 -11.48
CA ILE A 54 -17.72 8.61 -12.79
C ILE A 54 -17.09 9.50 -13.88
N PHE A 55 -15.84 9.21 -14.24
CA PHE A 55 -15.15 9.91 -15.33
C PHE A 55 -15.62 9.51 -16.74
N SER A 56 -16.37 8.41 -16.85
CA SER A 56 -16.88 7.86 -18.12
C SER A 56 -18.05 6.93 -17.83
N HIS A 57 -19.04 6.89 -18.72
CA HIS A 57 -20.14 5.92 -18.68
C HIS A 57 -19.82 4.61 -19.42
N ASN A 58 -18.70 4.54 -20.15
CA ASN A 58 -18.22 3.30 -20.76
C ASN A 58 -17.54 2.40 -19.71
N TRP A 59 -18.08 1.19 -19.53
CA TRP A 59 -17.60 0.21 -18.54
C TRP A 59 -16.11 -0.14 -18.68
N ASN A 60 -15.62 -0.33 -19.90
CA ASN A 60 -14.21 -0.68 -20.12
C ASN A 60 -13.29 0.48 -19.78
N ALA A 61 -13.71 1.72 -20.09
CA ALA A 61 -12.97 2.91 -19.69
C ALA A 61 -12.94 3.07 -18.15
N MET A 62 -14.06 2.82 -17.45
CA MET A 62 -14.09 2.85 -15.98
C MET A 62 -13.18 1.81 -15.33
N LYS A 63 -13.17 0.57 -15.86
CA LYS A 63 -12.23 -0.48 -15.41
C LYS A 63 -10.78 -0.07 -15.68
N GLY A 64 -10.51 0.44 -16.87
CA GLY A 64 -9.18 0.92 -17.25
C GLY A 64 -8.67 2.01 -16.31
N TYR A 65 -9.53 2.96 -15.96
CA TYR A 65 -9.22 3.99 -14.97
C TYR A 65 -8.81 3.38 -13.61
N HIS A 66 -9.61 2.47 -13.07
CA HIS A 66 -9.32 1.84 -11.77
C HIS A 66 -7.99 1.07 -11.80
N TYR A 67 -7.68 0.34 -12.88
CA TYR A 67 -6.39 -0.33 -13.01
C TYR A 67 -5.21 0.64 -13.05
N LEU A 68 -5.34 1.73 -13.81
CA LEU A 68 -4.29 2.76 -13.85
C LEU A 68 -4.10 3.42 -12.48
N MET A 69 -5.19 3.67 -11.74
CA MET A 69 -5.09 4.23 -10.41
C MET A 69 -4.47 3.26 -9.39
N HIS A 70 -4.75 1.96 -9.47
CA HIS A 70 -4.06 0.98 -8.61
C HIS A 70 -2.55 0.95 -8.88
N ILE A 71 -2.13 1.04 -10.15
CA ILE A 71 -0.71 1.17 -10.49
C ILE A 71 -0.14 2.48 -9.92
N GLY A 72 -0.86 3.60 -10.09
CA GLY A 72 -0.46 4.89 -9.52
C GLY A 72 -0.31 4.85 -8.00
N ARG A 73 -1.26 4.22 -7.31
CA ARG A 73 -1.24 4.03 -5.85
C ARG A 73 -0.03 3.21 -5.42
N MET A 74 0.21 2.08 -6.07
CA MET A 74 1.37 1.23 -5.81
C MET A 74 2.68 2.01 -5.96
N LEU A 75 2.83 2.78 -7.03
CA LEU A 75 4.02 3.61 -7.25
C LEU A 75 4.19 4.67 -6.16
N ASN A 76 3.10 5.33 -5.74
CA ASN A 76 3.12 6.31 -4.67
C ASN A 76 3.55 5.69 -3.33
N GLU A 77 2.99 4.53 -2.97
CA GLU A 77 3.40 3.78 -1.77
C GLU A 77 4.87 3.36 -1.82
N MET A 78 5.35 2.89 -2.98
CA MET A 78 6.77 2.56 -3.16
C MET A 78 7.66 3.78 -2.99
N VAL A 79 7.29 4.94 -3.53
CA VAL A 79 8.08 6.17 -3.38
C VAL A 79 8.06 6.67 -1.94
N LEU A 80 6.93 6.56 -1.24
CA LEU A 80 6.79 7.03 0.13
C LEU A 80 7.60 6.16 1.11
N HIS A 81 7.57 4.84 0.92
CA HIS A 81 8.14 3.92 1.89
C HIS A 81 9.53 3.39 1.52
N SER A 82 10.02 3.54 0.29
CA SER A 82 11.38 3.07 -0.07
C SER A 82 12.43 4.17 0.10
N VAL A 83 13.37 3.98 1.03
CA VAL A 83 14.46 4.94 1.31
C VAL A 83 15.13 5.46 0.03
N CYS A 84 15.55 4.55 -0.84
CA CYS A 84 16.26 4.92 -2.07
C CYS A 84 15.36 5.68 -3.05
N LEU A 85 14.09 5.27 -3.17
CA LEU A 85 13.17 5.87 -4.12
C LEU A 85 12.66 7.23 -3.65
N THR A 86 12.42 7.39 -2.34
CA THR A 86 12.09 8.67 -1.72
C THR A 86 13.18 9.70 -1.98
N GLU A 87 14.44 9.36 -1.71
CA GLU A 87 15.57 10.26 -1.92
C GLU A 87 15.77 10.60 -3.41
N HIS A 88 15.57 9.62 -4.30
CA HIS A 88 15.59 9.87 -5.74
C HIS A 88 14.46 10.82 -6.17
N ALA A 89 13.24 10.62 -5.67
CA ALA A 89 12.08 11.45 -5.97
C ALA A 89 12.27 12.89 -5.48
N LYS A 90 12.81 13.09 -4.26
CA LYS A 90 13.17 14.41 -3.74
C LYS A 90 14.20 15.11 -4.63
N LYS A 91 15.21 14.38 -5.10
CA LYS A 91 16.29 14.93 -5.95
C LYS A 91 15.82 15.32 -7.35
N VAL A 92 14.96 14.53 -7.98
CA VAL A 92 14.60 14.67 -9.41
C VAL A 92 13.23 15.34 -9.61
N GLY A 93 12.36 15.29 -8.61
CA GLY A 93 10.97 15.72 -8.67
C GLY A 93 10.03 14.66 -9.28
N PHE A 94 8.77 14.64 -8.82
CA PHE A 94 7.78 13.63 -9.21
C PHE A 94 7.47 13.62 -10.72
N ARG A 95 7.33 14.79 -11.36
CA ARG A 95 7.03 14.87 -12.79
C ARG A 95 8.10 14.20 -13.63
N ARG A 96 9.37 14.53 -13.40
CA ARG A 96 10.51 13.92 -14.11
C ARG A 96 10.65 12.44 -13.78
N LEU A 97 10.34 12.02 -12.56
CA LEU A 97 10.33 10.61 -12.17
C LEU A 97 9.30 9.82 -12.99
N ILE A 98 8.06 10.32 -13.11
CA ILE A 98 7.00 9.69 -13.91
C ILE A 98 7.36 9.69 -15.40
N GLU A 99 7.88 10.80 -15.93
CA GLU A 99 8.34 10.87 -17.32
C GLU A 99 9.43 9.84 -17.63
N LYS A 100 10.42 9.70 -16.74
CA LYS A 100 11.46 8.66 -16.86
C LYS A 100 10.87 7.26 -16.75
N PHE A 101 9.97 7.02 -15.80
CA PHE A 101 9.31 5.73 -15.65
C PHE A 101 8.56 5.33 -16.93
N ARG A 102 7.74 6.24 -17.47
CA ARG A 102 7.02 6.04 -18.74
C ARG A 102 7.98 5.75 -19.89
N LYS A 103 9.07 6.52 -20.02
CA LYS A 103 10.08 6.29 -21.08
C LYS A 103 10.71 4.91 -20.96
N ASN A 104 11.04 4.46 -19.75
CA ASN A 104 11.56 3.12 -19.53
C ASN A 104 10.55 2.03 -19.89
N MET A 105 9.27 2.21 -19.56
CA MET A 105 8.23 1.22 -19.87
C MET A 105 7.93 1.10 -21.37
N ILE A 106 8.05 2.19 -22.14
CA ILE A 106 7.70 2.21 -23.57
C ILE A 106 8.90 1.88 -24.46
N TYR A 107 10.06 2.46 -24.17
CA TYR A 107 11.18 2.46 -25.12
C TYR A 107 12.33 1.53 -24.74
N ASN A 108 12.42 1.10 -23.48
CA ASN A 108 13.49 0.19 -23.08
C ASN A 108 13.05 -1.26 -23.19
N SER A 109 13.80 -2.03 -23.98
CA SER A 109 13.78 -3.49 -23.86
C SER A 109 14.25 -3.87 -22.45
N LEU A 110 13.48 -4.69 -21.75
CA LEU A 110 13.88 -5.25 -20.46
C LEU A 110 15.18 -6.05 -20.63
N ASP A 111 16.27 -5.57 -20.05
CA ASP A 111 17.52 -6.33 -19.98
C ASP A 111 17.35 -7.48 -18.98
N THR A 112 16.85 -8.60 -19.50
CA THR A 112 16.59 -9.80 -18.72
C THR A 112 17.85 -10.41 -18.11
N LYS A 113 19.04 -10.14 -18.67
CA LYS A 113 20.31 -10.63 -18.11
C LYS A 113 20.67 -9.82 -16.87
N ARG A 114 20.58 -8.50 -16.94
CA ARG A 114 20.79 -7.61 -15.79
C ARG A 114 19.79 -7.88 -14.68
N ILE A 115 18.49 -8.04 -15.01
CA ILE A 115 17.46 -8.33 -14.01
C ILE A 115 17.75 -9.66 -13.31
N ARG A 116 18.08 -10.73 -14.06
CA ARG A 116 18.45 -12.02 -13.45
C ARG A 116 19.68 -11.91 -12.56
N LYS A 117 20.68 -11.11 -12.93
CA LYS A 117 21.86 -10.85 -12.08
C LYS A 117 21.47 -10.11 -10.80
N LEU A 118 20.58 -9.12 -10.89
CA LEU A 118 20.06 -8.38 -9.73
C LEU A 118 19.21 -9.28 -8.82
N MET A 119 18.40 -10.17 -9.37
CA MET A 119 17.60 -11.14 -8.59
C MET A 119 18.47 -12.16 -7.84
N LYS A 120 19.68 -12.45 -8.33
CA LYS A 120 20.65 -13.31 -7.64
C LYS A 120 21.39 -12.59 -6.52
N SER A 121 21.40 -11.25 -6.53
CA SER A 121 21.89 -10.44 -5.42
C SER A 121 20.80 -10.35 -4.35
N PRO A 122 21.13 -10.29 -3.05
CA PRO A 122 20.17 -10.02 -1.99
C PRO A 122 19.73 -8.54 -2.04
N GLY A 123 19.03 -8.16 -3.10
CA GLY A 123 18.42 -6.85 -3.24
C GLY A 123 17.16 -6.80 -2.40
N GLN A 124 17.20 -6.07 -1.27
CA GLN A 124 16.03 -5.83 -0.45
C GLN A 124 15.53 -4.41 -0.65
N LEU A 125 14.23 -4.26 -0.91
CA LEU A 125 13.58 -2.97 -0.81
C LEU A 125 13.53 -2.59 0.68
N ARG A 126 14.35 -1.60 1.08
CA ARG A 126 14.30 -1.08 2.45
C ARG A 126 13.09 -0.19 2.59
N LEU A 127 12.06 -0.74 3.24
CA LEU A 127 10.84 -0.04 3.56
C LEU A 127 10.98 0.67 4.91
N VAL A 128 10.65 1.95 4.98
CA VAL A 128 10.45 2.69 6.21
C VAL A 128 8.97 2.61 6.55
N GLN A 129 8.66 2.03 7.70
CA GLN A 129 7.34 2.09 8.27
C GLN A 129 7.25 3.39 9.07
N ASP A 130 6.36 4.31 8.66
CA ASP A 130 5.95 5.40 9.56
C ASP A 130 5.10 4.76 10.66
N ASP A 131 5.72 4.54 11.82
CA ASP A 131 5.04 3.99 13.01
C ASP A 131 4.19 5.04 13.77
N ASP A 132 4.04 6.25 13.22
CA ASP A 132 3.33 7.38 13.84
C ASP A 132 1.79 7.28 13.75
N TRP A 133 1.21 6.11 14.07
CA TRP A 133 -0.22 6.05 14.39
C TRP A 133 -0.52 6.56 15.81
N LYS A 134 0.51 6.82 16.63
CA LYS A 134 0.39 7.46 17.94
C LYS A 134 1.17 8.77 17.95
N ILE A 135 0.56 9.79 18.55
CA ILE A 135 1.02 11.16 18.78
C ILE A 135 0.52 12.15 17.72
N ARG A 136 -0.78 12.49 17.82
CA ARG A 136 -1.13 13.92 17.81
C ARG A 136 -0.82 14.42 19.21
N PRO A 137 -0.01 15.48 19.42
CA PRO A 137 0.00 16.16 20.70
C PRO A 137 -1.43 16.66 20.93
N THR A 138 -2.08 16.17 21.97
CA THR A 138 -3.25 16.85 22.52
C THR A 138 -2.75 18.25 22.88
N ALA A 139 -3.20 19.27 22.15
CA ALA A 139 -2.94 20.64 22.52
C ALA A 139 -3.46 20.82 23.96
N ALA A 140 -2.55 21.23 24.84
CA ALA A 140 -2.86 21.68 26.19
C ALA A 140 -3.58 23.04 26.13
#